data_AF-A0A4U9D4P0-F1
#
_entry.id   AF-A0A4U9D4P0-F1
#
_cell.length_a   1.000
_cell.length_b   1.000
_cell.length_c   1.000
_cell.angle_alpha   90.00
_cell.angle_beta   90.00
_cell.angle_gamma   90.00
#
_symmetry.space_group_name_H-M   'P 1'
#
loop_
_entity.id
_entity.type
_entity.pdbx_description
1 polymer ?
#
loop_
_entity_poly.entity_id
_entity_poly.type
_entity_poly.pdbx_seq_one_letter_code
_entity_poly.pdbx_strand_id
1 'polypeptide(L)'
;MLLPTRRWLPAYKVTLLSAFVASIFNGVFGLLMAWILTRYRFPGRTLLDALIDLPFALPTAVAGPDPGVAVFGQRLLRRVAGEV
;
A
#
# COMPACT_ATOMS: atom_id res chain seq x y z
N MET A 1 37.79 11.32 -14.83
CA MET A 1 36.69 10.67 -14.09
C MET A 1 36.85 11.03 -12.61
N LEU A 2 35.76 11.36 -11.90
CA LEU A 2 35.67 11.64 -10.45
C LEU A 2 35.92 13.08 -9.96
N LEU A 3 34.99 14.02 -10.22
CA LEU A 3 34.69 15.12 -9.28
C LEU A 3 33.22 15.57 -9.40
N PRO A 4 32.27 14.99 -8.63
CA PRO A 4 30.99 15.66 -8.47
C PRO A 4 30.54 15.63 -7.01
N THR A 5 31.03 16.50 -6.12
CA THR A 5 30.67 16.35 -4.69
C THR A 5 30.45 17.61 -3.85
N ARG A 6 30.24 18.80 -4.45
CA ARG A 6 29.81 19.99 -3.67
C ARG A 6 28.39 20.49 -3.91
N ARG A 7 27.61 19.83 -4.79
CA ARG A 7 26.27 20.32 -5.17
C ARG A 7 25.09 19.56 -4.54
N TRP A 8 25.35 18.50 -3.78
CA TRP A 8 24.31 17.69 -3.14
C TRP A 8 23.84 18.23 -1.79
N LEU A 9 24.66 19.05 -1.10
CA LEU A 9 24.30 19.60 0.21
C LEU A 9 22.98 20.41 0.22
N PRO A 10 22.67 21.24 -0.79
CA PRO A 10 21.37 21.91 -0.87
C PRO A 10 20.23 20.92 -1.09
N ALA A 11 20.44 19.90 -1.94
CA ALA A 11 19.43 18.89 -2.26
C ALA A 11 19.04 18.06 -1.02
N TYR A 12 20.01 17.66 -0.19
CA TYR A 12 19.72 16.97 1.06
C TYR A 12 18.89 17.83 2.02
N LYS A 13 19.16 19.14 2.12
CA LYS A 13 18.38 20.05 2.98
C LYS A 13 16.92 20.16 2.55
N VAL A 14 16.64 20.32 1.25
CA VAL A 14 15.26 20.41 0.76
C VAL A 14 14.53 19.08 0.88
N THR A 15 15.19 17.95 0.65
CA THR A 15 14.57 16.63 0.87
C THR A 15 14.28 16.38 2.34
N LEU A 16 15.19 16.74 3.26
CA LEU A 16 14.96 16.57 4.71
C LEU A 16 13.81 17.45 5.20
N LEU A 17 13.78 18.72 4.81
CA LEU A 17 12.69 19.65 5.16
C LEU A 17 11.37 19.19 4.56
N SER A 18 11.37 18.78 3.29
CA SER A 18 10.18 18.26 2.62
C SER A 18 9.65 17.01 3.32
N ALA A 19 10.52 16.04 3.63
CA ALA A 19 10.14 14.84 4.36
C ALA A 19 9.66 15.14 5.78
N PHE A 20 10.27 16.11 6.46
CA PHE A 20 9.87 16.52 7.81
C PHE A 20 8.48 17.17 7.83
N VAL A 21 8.23 18.12 6.92
CA VAL A 21 6.92 18.76 6.77
C VAL A 21 5.87 17.73 6.34
N ALA A 22 6.20 16.87 5.37
CA ALA A 22 5.31 15.80 4.94
C ALA A 22 4.99 14.83 6.08
N SER A 23 5.98 14.47 6.92
CA SER A 23 5.78 13.58 8.07
C SER A 23 4.87 14.19 9.13
N ILE A 24 5.05 15.48 9.47
CA ILE A 24 4.15 16.19 10.39
C ILE A 24 2.74 16.23 9.82
N PHE A 25 2.58 16.61 8.55
CA PHE A 25 1.27 16.64 7.90
C PHE A 25 0.61 15.27 7.92
N ASN A 26 1.33 14.22 7.52
CA ASN A 26 0.80 12.86 7.49
C ASN A 26 0.44 12.36 8.89
N GLY A 27 1.24 12.71 9.91
CA GLY A 27 0.95 12.40 11.31
C GLY A 27 -0.31 13.11 11.82
N VAL A 28 -0.46 14.41 11.55
CA VAL A 28 -1.66 15.17 11.94
C VAL A 28 -2.89 14.66 11.21
N PHE A 29 -2.81 14.44 9.89
CA PHE A 29 -3.94 13.96 9.09
C PHE A 29 -4.33 12.53 9.49
N GLY A 30 -3.35 11.65 9.69
CA GLY A 30 -3.59 10.29 10.16
C GLY A 30 -4.17 10.25 11.56
N LEU A 31 -3.69 11.08 12.47
CA LEU A 31 -4.22 11.21 13.83
C LEU A 31 -5.65 11.78 13.83
N LEU A 32 -5.92 12.80 13.02
CA LEU A 32 -7.24 13.39 12.87
C LEU A 32 -8.24 12.38 12.30
N MET A 33 -7.82 11.62 11.29
CA MET A 33 -8.61 10.55 10.68
C MET A 33 -8.94 9.44 11.68
N ALA A 34 -7.92 8.93 12.40
CA ALA A 34 -8.10 7.93 13.44
C ALA A 34 -9.00 8.44 14.58
N TRP A 35 -8.88 9.72 14.94
CA TRP A 35 -9.73 10.35 15.95
C TRP A 35 -11.19 10.45 15.51
N ILE A 36 -11.45 10.82 14.24
CA ILE A 36 -12.80 10.86 13.68
C ILE A 36 -13.42 9.46 13.63
N LEU A 37 -12.69 8.45 13.14
CA LEU A 37 -13.15 7.06 13.03
C LEU A 37 -13.51 6.44 14.39
N THR A 38 -12.75 6.78 15.44
CA THR A 38 -12.96 6.26 16.80
C THR A 38 -14.02 7.01 17.57
N ARG A 39 -14.14 8.34 17.38
CA ARG A 39 -15.02 9.19 18.19
C ARG A 39 -16.40 9.42 17.55
N TYR A 40 -16.51 9.35 16.23
CA TYR A 40 -17.77 9.62 15.54
C TYR A 40 -18.26 8.43 14.71
N ARG A 41 -19.42 7.90 15.08
CA ARG A 41 -20.15 6.91 14.28
C ARG A 41 -20.91 7.60 13.14
N PHE A 42 -20.18 8.15 12.17
CA PHE A 42 -20.79 8.68 10.94
C PHE A 42 -20.99 7.55 9.90
N PRO A 43 -22.10 7.55 9.14
CA PRO A 43 -22.36 6.57 8.09
C PRO A 43 -21.35 6.66 6.91
N GLY A 44 -20.59 7.75 6.80
CA GLY A 44 -19.53 7.92 5.80
C GLY A 44 -18.20 7.24 6.14
N ARG A 45 -18.05 6.62 7.32
CA ARG A 45 -16.77 6.01 7.75
C ARG A 45 -16.29 4.93 6.77
N THR A 46 -17.20 4.11 6.26
CA THR A 46 -16.89 2.98 5.37
C THR A 46 -16.29 3.45 4.04
N LEU A 47 -16.70 4.63 3.55
CA LEU A 47 -16.16 5.17 2.30
C LEU A 47 -14.72 5.64 2.47
N LEU A 48 -14.41 6.29 3.61
CA LEU A 48 -13.05 6.69 3.96
C LEU A 48 -12.15 5.49 4.26
N ASP A 49 -12.65 4.51 5.01
CA ASP A 49 -11.94 3.27 5.34
C ASP A 49 -11.58 2.51 4.05
N ALA A 50 -12.55 2.35 3.14
CA ALA A 50 -12.33 1.71 1.85
C ALA A 50 -11.33 2.48 0.97
N LEU A 51 -11.37 3.81 0.95
CA LEU A 51 -10.44 4.63 0.16
C LEU A 51 -8.99 4.55 0.70
N ILE A 52 -8.83 4.43 2.02
CA ILE A 52 -7.53 4.27 2.69
C ILE A 52 -6.96 2.87 2.46
N ASP A 53 -7.80 1.84 2.54
CA ASP A 53 -7.39 0.45 2.27
C ASP A 53 -7.25 0.17 0.77
N LEU A 54 -7.90 0.94 -0.11
CA LEU A 54 -7.86 0.75 -1.56
C LEU A 54 -6.44 0.63 -2.14
N PRO A 55 -5.49 1.55 -1.89
CA PRO A 55 -4.11 1.41 -2.39
C PRO A 55 -3.40 0.15 -1.89
N PHE A 56 -3.79 -0.40 -0.74
CA PHE A 56 -3.23 -1.62 -0.17
C PHE A 56 -4.00 -2.89 -0.56
N ALA A 57 -5.26 -2.75 -0.99
CA ALA A 57 -6.10 -3.81 -1.52
C ALA A 57 -5.93 -3.97 -3.04
N LEU A 58 -5.47 -2.93 -3.75
CA LEU A 58 -5.17 -2.99 -5.19
C LEU A 58 -4.10 -4.04 -5.57
N PRO A 59 -3.03 -4.29 -4.80
CA PRO A 59 -2.06 -5.34 -5.10
C PRO A 59 -2.66 -6.74 -5.05
N THR A 60 -3.66 -6.98 -4.18
CA THR A 60 -4.34 -8.29 -4.07
C THR A 60 -5.53 -8.40 -5.02
N ALA A 61 -6.24 -7.31 -5.29
CA ALA A 61 -7.32 -7.25 -6.29
C ALA A 61 -6.79 -7.36 -7.74
N VAL A 62 -5.57 -6.87 -8.01
CA VAL A 62 -4.86 -7.12 -9.27
C VAL A 62 -4.28 -8.55 -9.33
N ALA A 63 -4.10 -9.20 -8.18
CA ALA A 63 -3.56 -10.57 -8.09
C ALA A 63 -4.59 -11.68 -7.80
N GLY A 64 -5.89 -11.41 -7.66
CA GLY A 64 -6.90 -12.45 -7.39
C GLY A 64 -8.27 -12.04 -7.89
N PRO A 65 -8.81 -12.72 -8.93
CA PRO A 65 -9.36 -14.07 -8.77
C PRO A 65 -9.13 -14.97 -10.02
N ASP A 66 -7.90 -15.07 -10.51
CA ASP A 66 -7.62 -15.84 -11.73
C ASP A 66 -8.01 -17.33 -11.54
N PRO A 67 -9.09 -17.83 -12.17
CA PRO A 67 -9.52 -19.21 -12.00
C PRO A 67 -8.43 -20.20 -12.46
N GLY A 68 -7.47 -19.73 -13.27
CA GLY A 68 -6.35 -20.52 -13.75
C GLY A 68 -5.44 -21.06 -12.64
N VAL A 69 -5.24 -20.31 -11.55
CA VAL A 69 -4.34 -20.73 -10.45
C VAL A 69 -4.97 -21.88 -9.63
N ALA A 70 -6.28 -21.83 -9.40
CA ALA A 70 -7.01 -22.92 -8.73
C ALA A 70 -7.11 -24.19 -9.62
N VAL A 71 -7.22 -24.02 -10.94
CA VAL A 71 -7.30 -25.14 -11.90
C VAL A 71 -5.96 -25.84 -12.09
N PHE A 72 -4.83 -25.15 -11.93
CA PHE A 72 -3.50 -25.74 -12.04
C PHE A 72 -3.26 -26.83 -10.98
N GLY A 73 -3.68 -26.59 -9.73
CA GLY A 73 -3.58 -27.57 -8.64
C GLY A 73 -4.42 -28.84 -8.89
N GLN A 74 -5.63 -28.69 -9.46
CA GLN A 74 -6.48 -29.84 -9.79
C GLN A 74 -5.95 -30.66 -10.97
N ARG A 75 -5.31 -30.03 -11.96
CA ARG A 75 -4.69 -30.75 -13.09
C ARG A 75 -3.49 -31.58 -12.66
N LEU A 76 -2.74 -31.14 -11.66
CA LEU A 76 -1.62 -31.90 -11.11
C LEU A 76 -2.12 -33.07 -10.26
N LEU A 77 -3.13 -32.87 -9.40
CA LEU A 77 -3.74 -33.94 -8.61
C LEU A 77 -4.41 -35.00 -9.49
N ARG A 78 -5.07 -34.62 -10.59
CA ARG A 78 -5.62 -35.58 -11.56
C ARG A 78 -4.56 -36.34 -12.35
N ARG A 79 -3.37 -35.77 -12.57
CA ARG A 79 -2.26 -36.48 -13.21
C ARG A 79 -1.59 -37.46 -12.26
N VAL A 80 -1.43 -37.09 -10.97
CA VAL A 80 -0.83 -37.99 -9.96
C VAL A 80 -1.81 -39.09 -9.53
N ALA A 81 -3.12 -38.79 -9.43
CA ALA A 81 -4.15 -39.77 -9.08
C ALA A 81 -4.60 -40.66 -10.27
N GLY A 82 -4.20 -40.32 -11.50
CA GLY A 82 -4.45 -41.12 -12.71
C GLY A 82 -3.28 -42.00 -13.14
N GLU A 83 -2.17 -41.98 -12.38
CA GLU A 83 -0.97 -42.79 -12.58
C GLU A 83 -0.91 -43.92 -11.52
N VAL A 84 -2.04 -44.61 -11.28
CA VAL A 84 -2.11 -45.88 -10.53
C VAL A 84 -3.03 -46.85 -11.25
#